data_AF-A0A9W8AEH5-F1
#
_entry.id   AF-A0A9W8AEH5-F1
#
_cell.length_a   1.000
_cell.length_b   1.000
_cell.length_c   1.000
_cell.angle_alpha   90.00
_cell.angle_beta   90.00
_cell.angle_gamma   90.00
#
_symmetry.space_group_name_H-M   'P 1'
#
loop_
_entity.id
_entity.type
_entity.pdbx_description
1 polymer ?
#
loop_
_entity_poly.entity_id
_entity_poly.type
_entity_poly.pdbx_seq_one_letter_code
_entity_poly.pdbx_strand_id
1 'polypeptide(L)'
;MSSRVALDWSDLWDRERAWFAALSPTYRTYLAVEPGEDVRRLQQETDTVAYRTRDLGFWGEILFLALELKPCVLLWFGDDTGVTGIEVCEARCASSPRSWVKQIVLDDYVARVIRPGLDSDRYALVQIDHTLASPEMDLRDAYVLYDRTHAAAATVEDYLLNPKRTAVDESVLQTVLDYPGSLPSNPAQVSQLVEVAYGVVDSDSNVSPRWVTSFGALRQQLPAVRQHFSRYQTACRQAGVDLRLAYG
;
A
#
# COMPACT_ATOMS: atom_id res chain seq x y z
N MET A 1 24.06 14.18 17.43
CA MET A 1 23.30 13.86 16.20
C MET A 1 23.55 12.39 15.91
N SER A 2 22.60 11.54 16.30
CA SER A 2 22.74 10.09 16.20
C SER A 2 22.66 9.69 14.73
N SER A 3 23.67 9.00 14.21
CA SER A 3 23.63 8.34 12.91
C SER A 3 22.60 7.21 12.98
N ARG A 4 21.32 7.55 12.84
CA ARG A 4 20.28 6.56 12.59
C ARG A 4 20.66 5.94 11.24
N VAL A 5 20.88 4.63 11.23
CA VAL A 5 20.94 3.84 10.00
C VAL A 5 19.57 4.06 9.34
N ALA A 6 19.53 5.04 8.45
CA ALA A 6 18.37 5.34 7.64
C ALA A 6 18.28 4.22 6.62
N LEU A 7 17.11 3.59 6.51
CA LEU A 7 16.79 2.86 5.29
C LEU A 7 17.12 3.80 4.12
N ASP A 8 17.96 3.34 3.20
CA ASP A 8 18.28 4.13 2.02
C ASP A 8 17.05 4.08 1.09
N TRP A 9 16.22 5.12 1.17
CA TRP A 9 14.98 5.21 0.39
C TRP A 9 15.24 5.18 -1.11
N SER A 10 16.42 5.66 -1.54
CA SER A 10 16.81 5.63 -2.96
C SER A 10 17.06 4.20 -3.45
N ASP A 11 17.69 3.37 -2.61
CA ASP A 11 17.89 1.94 -2.87
C ASP A 11 16.57 1.14 -2.82
N LEU A 12 15.64 1.48 -1.91
CA LEU A 12 14.30 0.87 -1.91
C LEU A 12 13.57 1.13 -3.23
N TRP A 13 13.62 2.37 -3.70
CA TRP A 13 13.02 2.78 -4.96
C TRP A 13 13.63 2.03 -6.15
N ASP A 14 14.96 1.92 -6.21
CA ASP A 14 15.65 1.18 -7.26
C ASP A 14 15.32 -0.32 -7.26
N ARG A 15 15.24 -0.93 -6.08
CA ARG A 15 14.82 -2.33 -5.93
C ARG A 15 13.40 -2.57 -6.39
N GLU A 16 12.47 -1.69 -6.02
CA GLU A 16 11.08 -1.78 -6.47
C GLU A 16 10.96 -1.68 -7.99
N ARG A 17 11.65 -0.71 -8.60
CA ARG A 17 11.70 -0.58 -10.07
C ARG A 17 12.29 -1.82 -10.73
N ALA A 18 13.41 -2.33 -10.22
CA ALA A 18 14.07 -3.50 -10.76
C ALA A 18 13.20 -4.75 -10.62
N TRP A 19 12.53 -4.92 -9.47
CA TRP A 19 11.58 -5.99 -9.23
C TRP A 19 10.41 -5.92 -10.21
N PHE A 20 9.78 -4.75 -10.34
CA PHE A 20 8.67 -4.55 -11.25
C PHE A 20 9.08 -4.81 -12.70
N ALA A 21 10.27 -4.34 -13.11
CA ALA A 21 10.87 -4.59 -14.42
C ALA A 21 11.15 -6.09 -14.68
N ALA A 22 11.38 -6.88 -13.65
CA ALA A 22 11.60 -8.32 -13.73
C ALA A 22 10.31 -9.15 -13.75
N LEU A 23 9.15 -8.59 -13.36
CA LEU A 23 7.87 -9.28 -13.45
C LEU A 23 7.52 -9.63 -14.90
N SER A 24 7.02 -10.85 -15.12
CA SER A 24 6.51 -11.26 -16.41
C SER A 24 5.30 -10.40 -16.81
N PRO A 25 5.04 -10.20 -18.12
CA PRO A 25 3.84 -9.50 -18.58
C PRO A 25 2.57 -10.06 -17.97
N THR A 26 2.49 -11.39 -17.83
CA THR A 26 1.38 -12.08 -17.19
C THR A 26 1.16 -11.64 -15.75
N TYR A 27 2.19 -11.61 -14.91
CA TYR A 27 2.05 -11.16 -13.51
C TYR A 27 1.70 -9.68 -13.41
N ARG A 28 2.24 -8.83 -14.29
CA ARG A 28 1.84 -7.41 -14.34
C ARG A 28 0.38 -7.24 -14.71
N THR A 29 -0.11 -7.98 -15.70
CA THR A 29 -1.54 -7.96 -16.03
C THR A 29 -2.38 -8.41 -14.84
N TYR A 30 -1.98 -9.48 -14.14
CA TYR A 30 -2.69 -9.92 -12.94
C TYR A 30 -2.78 -8.86 -11.86
N LEU A 31 -1.69 -8.15 -11.59
CA LEU A 31 -1.69 -7.05 -10.62
C LEU A 31 -2.54 -5.86 -11.07
N ALA A 32 -2.75 -5.67 -12.38
CA ALA A 32 -3.59 -4.61 -12.94
C ALA A 32 -5.09 -4.96 -12.97
N VAL A 33 -5.46 -6.20 -12.64
CA VAL A 33 -6.84 -6.69 -12.72
C VAL A 33 -7.59 -6.37 -11.43
N GLU A 34 -8.73 -5.73 -11.58
CA GLU A 34 -9.67 -5.45 -10.49
C GLU A 34 -10.76 -6.54 -10.38
N PRO A 35 -11.42 -6.66 -9.22
CA PRO A 35 -12.51 -7.62 -9.03
C PRO A 35 -13.59 -7.50 -10.10
N GLY A 36 -13.93 -8.63 -10.72
CA GLY A 36 -14.96 -8.72 -11.76
C GLY A 36 -14.47 -8.46 -13.19
N GLU A 37 -13.19 -8.17 -13.40
CA GLU A 37 -12.61 -8.01 -14.74
C GLU A 37 -12.12 -9.34 -15.34
N ASP A 38 -12.07 -9.40 -16.69
CA ASP A 38 -11.50 -10.52 -17.45
C ASP A 38 -10.03 -10.22 -17.77
N VAL A 39 -9.14 -11.07 -17.25
CA VAL A 39 -7.69 -10.96 -17.47
C VAL A 39 -7.33 -10.99 -18.95
N ARG A 40 -8.04 -11.78 -19.77
CA ARG A 40 -7.75 -11.94 -21.22
C ARG A 40 -7.98 -10.65 -21.98
N ARG A 41 -8.97 -9.86 -21.56
CA ARG A 41 -9.22 -8.53 -22.12
C ARG A 41 -8.06 -7.59 -21.78
N LEU A 42 -7.64 -7.52 -20.52
CA LEU A 42 -6.55 -6.64 -20.08
C LEU A 42 -5.19 -7.02 -20.69
N GLN A 43 -4.96 -8.29 -21.02
CA GLN A 43 -3.75 -8.72 -21.74
C GLN A 43 -3.59 -8.05 -23.12
N GLN A 44 -4.69 -7.59 -23.72
CA GLN A 44 -4.69 -6.88 -24.99
C GLN A 44 -4.52 -5.35 -24.82
N GLU A 45 -4.68 -4.84 -23.60
CA GLU A 45 -4.65 -3.42 -23.26
C GLU A 45 -3.34 -3.05 -22.54
N THR A 46 -2.19 -3.15 -23.22
CA THR A 46 -0.86 -2.96 -22.62
C THR A 46 -0.69 -1.60 -21.94
N ASP A 47 -1.27 -0.55 -22.51
CA ASP A 47 -1.20 0.81 -21.94
C ASP A 47 -2.04 0.92 -20.65
N THR A 48 -3.21 0.26 -20.61
CA THR A 48 -4.05 0.18 -19.39
C THR A 48 -3.30 -0.54 -18.28
N VAL A 49 -2.67 -1.69 -18.60
CA VAL A 49 -1.87 -2.45 -17.62
C VAL A 49 -0.72 -1.60 -17.10
N ALA A 50 0.05 -0.96 -17.98
CA ALA A 50 1.16 -0.10 -17.58
C ALA A 50 0.70 1.08 -16.72
N TYR A 51 -0.44 1.69 -17.03
CA TYR A 51 -1.02 2.77 -16.25
C TYR A 51 -1.44 2.31 -14.85
N ARG A 52 -2.22 1.23 -14.75
CA ARG A 52 -2.71 0.69 -13.47
C ARG A 52 -1.61 0.15 -12.58
N THR A 53 -0.55 -0.36 -13.19
CA THR A 53 0.59 -0.92 -12.47
C THR A 53 1.66 0.09 -12.10
N ARG A 54 1.59 1.32 -12.64
CA ARG A 54 2.59 2.36 -12.45
C ARG A 54 2.84 2.69 -10.98
N ASP A 55 1.79 2.62 -10.17
CA ASP A 55 1.75 3.07 -8.79
C ASP A 55 1.52 1.89 -7.80
N LEU A 56 1.76 0.64 -8.21
CA LEU A 56 1.66 -0.57 -7.35
C LEU A 56 2.73 -0.67 -6.25
N GLY A 57 3.60 0.33 -6.17
CA GLY A 57 4.72 0.37 -5.24
C GLY A 57 4.30 0.81 -3.84
N PHE A 58 5.00 0.29 -2.83
CA PHE A 58 4.86 0.75 -1.44
C PHE A 58 6.00 1.68 -1.03
N TRP A 59 6.93 2.02 -1.93
CA TRP A 59 8.10 2.85 -1.59
C TRP A 59 7.73 4.14 -0.86
N GLY A 60 6.64 4.81 -1.27
CA GLY A 60 6.19 6.08 -0.73
C GLY A 60 5.61 5.94 0.68
N GLU A 61 4.81 4.89 0.88
CA GLU A 61 4.32 4.48 2.20
C GLU A 61 5.47 4.14 3.15
N ILE A 62 6.47 3.43 2.66
CA ILE A 62 7.65 3.06 3.44
C ILE A 62 8.50 4.29 3.76
N LEU A 63 8.62 5.25 2.84
CA LEU A 63 9.23 6.55 3.09
C LEU A 63 8.48 7.35 4.18
N PHE A 64 7.17 7.18 4.33
CA PHE A 64 6.44 7.84 5.42
C PHE A 64 6.70 7.16 6.78
N LEU A 65 6.70 5.82 6.81
CA LEU A 65 7.03 5.06 8.02
C LEU A 65 8.43 5.40 8.56
N ALA A 66 9.38 5.40 7.65
CA ALA A 66 10.75 5.83 7.76
C ALA A 66 11.00 7.21 8.37
N LEU A 67 10.22 8.20 7.92
CA LEU A 67 10.25 9.56 8.41
C LEU A 67 9.46 9.73 9.71
N GLU A 68 9.04 8.63 10.36
CA GLU A 68 8.24 8.62 11.59
C GLU A 68 6.90 9.33 11.43
N LEU A 69 6.37 9.39 10.21
CA LEU A 69 5.10 10.04 9.93
C LEU A 69 3.91 9.14 10.23
N LYS A 70 4.08 7.82 10.07
CA LYS A 70 3.06 6.81 10.34
C LYS A 70 3.65 5.60 11.07
N PRO A 71 2.83 4.85 11.84
CA PRO A 71 3.36 3.73 12.62
C PRO A 71 3.55 2.47 11.81
N CYS A 72 2.73 2.23 10.77
CA CYS A 72 2.84 1.04 9.94
C CYS A 72 2.41 1.28 8.48
N VAL A 73 2.77 0.31 7.65
CA VAL A 73 2.35 0.15 6.26
C VAL A 73 1.72 -1.22 6.13
N LEU A 74 0.53 -1.27 5.54
CA LEU A 74 -0.13 -2.51 5.16
C LEU A 74 0.24 -2.83 3.70
N LEU A 75 1.01 -3.89 3.49
CA LEU A 75 1.37 -4.38 2.16
C LEU A 75 0.34 -5.43 1.74
N TRP A 76 -0.42 -5.11 0.70
CA TRP A 76 -1.50 -5.95 0.20
C TRP A 76 -1.78 -5.65 -1.27
N PHE A 77 -1.87 -6.68 -2.12
CA PHE A 77 -2.19 -6.54 -3.55
C PHE A 77 -3.65 -6.85 -3.90
N GLY A 78 -4.51 -6.98 -2.89
CA GLY A 78 -5.90 -7.41 -3.08
C GLY A 78 -6.05 -8.92 -2.99
N ASP A 79 -7.30 -9.38 -3.03
CA ASP A 79 -7.63 -10.78 -3.28
C ASP A 79 -7.81 -11.05 -4.79
N ASP A 80 -7.92 -12.34 -5.16
CA ASP A 80 -8.28 -12.74 -6.52
C ASP A 80 -9.81 -12.99 -6.64
N THR A 81 -10.63 -12.45 -5.72
CA THR A 81 -12.07 -12.71 -5.71
C THR A 81 -12.72 -12.08 -6.95
N GLY A 82 -13.43 -12.91 -7.72
CA GLY A 82 -14.13 -12.45 -8.92
C GLY A 82 -13.24 -12.25 -10.15
N VAL A 83 -11.94 -12.55 -10.08
CA VAL A 83 -11.08 -12.56 -11.26
C VAL A 83 -11.37 -13.81 -12.10
N THR A 84 -11.67 -13.62 -13.39
CA THR A 84 -12.02 -14.72 -14.32
C THR A 84 -11.05 -14.80 -15.51
N GLY A 85 -11.14 -15.88 -16.30
CA GLY A 85 -10.30 -16.07 -17.50
C GLY A 85 -8.92 -16.65 -17.23
N ILE A 86 -8.66 -17.04 -15.97
CA ILE A 86 -7.41 -17.58 -15.46
C ILE A 86 -7.28 -19.07 -15.80
N GLU A 87 -6.44 -19.40 -16.78
CA GLU A 87 -5.88 -20.76 -16.92
C GLU A 87 -4.54 -20.80 -16.19
N VAL A 88 -4.52 -20.62 -14.85
CA VAL A 88 -3.29 -20.99 -14.15
C VAL A 88 -3.26 -22.50 -14.09
N CYS A 89 -2.10 -23.07 -14.42
CA CYS A 89 -1.81 -24.50 -14.31
C CYS A 89 -2.35 -25.07 -12.98
N GLU A 90 -3.55 -25.65 -13.03
CA GLU A 90 -4.24 -26.29 -11.90
C GLU A 90 -3.43 -27.47 -11.33
N ALA A 91 -2.35 -27.86 -12.02
CA ALA A 91 -1.58 -29.06 -11.78
C ALA A 91 -0.73 -29.09 -10.50
N ARG A 92 -0.67 -28.04 -9.66
CA ARG A 92 0.22 -28.06 -8.47
C ARG A 92 -0.35 -27.71 -7.10
N CYS A 93 -1.55 -27.13 -6.96
CA CYS A 93 -2.08 -26.79 -5.63
C CYS A 93 -3.60 -26.87 -5.57
N ALA A 94 -4.15 -28.10 -5.54
CA ALA A 94 -5.59 -28.35 -5.46
C ALA A 94 -6.24 -28.00 -4.10
N SER A 95 -5.49 -27.46 -3.13
CA SER A 95 -5.96 -27.27 -1.75
C SER A 95 -6.04 -25.82 -1.26
N SER A 96 -5.73 -24.82 -2.09
CA SER A 96 -5.89 -23.41 -1.68
C SER A 96 -6.73 -22.63 -2.68
N PRO A 97 -7.98 -22.28 -2.33
CA PRO A 97 -8.88 -21.58 -3.24
C PRO A 97 -8.46 -20.10 -3.36
N ARG A 98 -8.00 -19.71 -4.54
CA ARG A 98 -8.30 -18.40 -5.18
C ARG A 98 -7.80 -17.10 -4.50
N SER A 99 -6.66 -17.09 -3.80
CA SER A 99 -5.96 -15.83 -3.41
C SER A 99 -4.44 -15.84 -3.69
N TRP A 100 -3.96 -16.85 -4.40
CA TRP A 100 -2.54 -17.21 -4.36
C TRP A 100 -1.65 -16.42 -5.32
N VAL A 101 -2.16 -15.88 -6.43
CA VAL A 101 -1.27 -15.24 -7.42
C VAL A 101 -0.77 -13.92 -6.88
N LYS A 102 -1.69 -13.06 -6.43
CA LYS A 102 -1.35 -11.79 -5.78
C LYS A 102 -0.53 -12.03 -4.50
N GLN A 103 -0.82 -13.08 -3.74
CA GLN A 103 -0.01 -13.44 -2.58
C GLN A 103 1.42 -13.87 -2.94
N ILE A 104 1.61 -14.71 -3.96
CA ILE A 104 2.96 -15.10 -4.41
C ILE A 104 3.76 -13.88 -4.89
N VAL A 105 3.11 -12.98 -5.62
CA VAL A 105 3.74 -11.75 -6.09
C VAL A 105 4.09 -10.83 -4.91
N LEU A 106 3.22 -10.74 -3.89
CA LEU A 106 3.46 -10.02 -2.65
C LEU A 106 4.62 -10.63 -1.84
N ASP A 107 4.66 -11.95 -1.70
CA ASP A 107 5.74 -12.67 -1.00
C ASP A 107 7.10 -12.44 -1.70
N ASP A 108 7.13 -12.47 -3.04
CA ASP A 108 8.33 -12.18 -3.84
C ASP A 108 8.76 -10.72 -3.70
N TYR A 109 7.81 -9.77 -3.73
CA TYR A 109 8.05 -8.35 -3.46
C TYR A 109 8.67 -8.15 -2.07
N VAL A 110 8.06 -8.74 -1.04
CA VAL A 110 8.57 -8.70 0.34
C VAL A 110 9.99 -9.24 0.42
N ALA A 111 10.27 -10.39 -0.22
CA ALA A 111 11.57 -11.03 -0.16
C ALA A 111 12.68 -10.24 -0.87
N ARG A 112 12.38 -9.59 -2.00
CA ARG A 112 13.38 -8.95 -2.86
C ARG A 112 13.49 -7.44 -2.68
N VAL A 113 12.41 -6.77 -2.28
CA VAL A 113 12.35 -5.31 -2.17
C VAL A 113 12.39 -4.90 -0.70
N ILE A 114 11.49 -5.45 0.11
CA ILE A 114 11.31 -5.01 1.50
C ILE A 114 12.41 -5.53 2.41
N ARG A 115 12.53 -6.86 2.55
CA ARG A 115 13.45 -7.50 3.50
C ARG A 115 14.90 -7.04 3.35
N PRO A 116 15.46 -6.88 2.14
CA PRO A 116 16.84 -6.41 1.98
C PRO A 116 17.05 -4.97 2.46
N GLY A 117 15.99 -4.16 2.60
CA GLY A 117 16.03 -2.81 3.16
C GLY A 117 15.81 -2.78 4.68
N LEU A 118 15.31 -3.86 5.29
CA LEU A 118 15.02 -3.93 6.72
C LEU A 118 16.25 -4.38 7.52
N ASP A 119 17.27 -3.54 7.63
CA ASP A 119 18.48 -3.83 8.41
C ASP A 119 18.48 -3.15 9.80
N SER A 120 17.37 -3.30 10.55
CA SER A 120 17.37 -2.83 11.94
C SER A 120 16.34 -3.53 12.81
N ASP A 121 16.68 -3.70 14.09
CA ASP A 121 15.77 -4.12 15.16
C ASP A 121 14.59 -3.16 15.37
N ARG A 122 14.61 -2.01 14.69
CA ARG A 122 13.56 -0.99 14.76
C ARG A 122 12.29 -1.42 14.06
N TYR A 123 12.40 -2.08 12.90
CA TYR A 123 11.22 -2.42 12.09
C TYR A 123 10.86 -3.89 12.28
N ALA A 124 9.56 -4.18 12.18
CA ALA A 124 9.06 -5.54 12.12
C ALA A 124 8.17 -5.70 10.90
N LEU A 125 8.31 -6.86 10.25
CA LEU A 125 7.47 -7.28 9.14
C LEU A 125 6.79 -8.60 9.53
N VAL A 126 5.47 -8.54 9.70
CA VAL A 126 4.66 -9.66 10.19
C VAL A 126 3.49 -9.87 9.24
N GLN A 127 3.23 -11.13 8.87
CA GLN A 127 2.05 -11.48 8.10
C GLN A 127 0.85 -11.68 9.04
N ILE A 128 -0.33 -11.21 8.64
CA ILE A 128 -1.58 -11.46 9.35
C ILE A 128 -2.06 -12.88 8.97
N ASP A 129 -1.76 -13.85 9.83
CA ASP A 129 -2.05 -15.28 9.60
C ASP A 129 -3.37 -15.77 10.24
N HIS A 130 -4.15 -14.84 10.80
CA HIS A 130 -5.44 -15.08 11.43
C HIS A 130 -6.57 -14.33 10.71
N THR A 131 -7.82 -14.70 11.00
CA THR A 131 -8.98 -13.97 10.50
C THR A 131 -9.00 -12.56 11.11
N LEU A 132 -8.93 -11.54 10.26
CA LEU A 132 -9.08 -10.14 10.65
C LEU A 132 -9.71 -9.39 9.49
N ALA A 133 -10.76 -8.61 9.76
CA ALA A 133 -11.41 -7.81 8.73
C ALA A 133 -11.78 -6.41 9.24
N SER A 134 -11.79 -5.43 8.35
CA SER A 134 -12.57 -4.20 8.53
C SER A 134 -13.91 -4.35 7.82
N PRO A 135 -14.86 -3.39 7.98
CA PRO A 135 -16.09 -3.40 7.21
C PRO A 135 -15.86 -3.42 5.68
N GLU A 136 -14.69 -2.98 5.20
CA GLU A 136 -14.38 -2.76 3.79
C GLU A 136 -13.33 -3.71 3.22
N MET A 137 -12.56 -4.41 4.06
CA MET A 137 -11.51 -5.30 3.59
C MET A 137 -11.27 -6.51 4.50
N ASP A 138 -10.97 -7.66 3.89
CA ASP A 138 -10.33 -8.79 4.57
C ASP A 138 -8.83 -8.51 4.64
N LEU A 139 -8.27 -8.54 5.85
CA LEU A 139 -6.87 -8.22 6.13
C LEU A 139 -6.00 -9.48 6.24
N ARG A 140 -6.60 -10.66 6.15
CA ARG A 140 -5.85 -11.92 6.19
C ARG A 140 -4.82 -11.96 5.06
N ASP A 141 -3.66 -12.54 5.36
CA ASP A 141 -2.51 -12.74 4.49
C ASP A 141 -1.75 -11.46 4.09
N ALA A 142 -2.26 -10.27 4.45
CA ALA A 142 -1.53 -9.01 4.31
C ALA A 142 -0.29 -8.98 5.21
N TYR A 143 0.72 -8.23 4.79
CA TYR A 143 1.89 -7.96 5.61
C TYR A 143 1.79 -6.60 6.30
N VAL A 144 2.08 -6.56 7.59
CA VAL A 144 2.22 -5.32 8.36
C VAL A 144 3.71 -5.07 8.55
N LEU A 145 4.19 -4.01 7.92
CA LEU A 145 5.52 -3.44 8.19
C LEU A 145 5.35 -2.28 9.17
N TYR A 146 5.94 -2.35 10.36
CA TYR A 146 5.77 -1.30 11.38
C TYR A 146 7.05 -0.95 12.12
N ASP A 147 7.09 0.27 12.66
CA ASP A 147 8.16 0.77 13.50
C ASP A 147 7.85 0.43 14.96
N ARG A 148 8.63 -0.48 15.56
CA ARG A 148 8.50 -0.91 16.96
C ARG A 148 8.73 0.22 17.96
N THR A 149 9.37 1.31 17.53
CA THR A 149 9.66 2.47 18.37
C THR A 149 8.63 3.58 18.24
N HIS A 150 7.68 3.48 17.30
CA HIS A 150 6.63 4.48 17.15
C HIS A 150 5.67 4.45 18.34
N ALA A 151 5.14 5.61 18.73
CA ALA A 151 4.23 5.75 19.87
C ALA A 151 2.93 4.92 19.76
N ALA A 152 2.61 4.45 18.55
CA ALA A 152 1.41 3.65 18.24
C ALA A 152 1.73 2.18 17.94
N ALA A 153 2.97 1.72 18.16
CA ALA A 153 3.36 0.33 17.94
C ALA A 153 2.49 -0.66 18.74
N ALA A 154 2.20 -0.35 20.00
CA ALA A 154 1.30 -1.17 20.83
C ALA A 154 -0.12 -1.27 20.25
N THR A 155 -0.61 -0.21 19.61
CA THR A 155 -1.92 -0.22 18.93
C THR A 155 -1.87 -1.11 17.69
N VAL A 156 -0.79 -1.05 16.91
CA VAL A 156 -0.57 -1.95 15.76
C VAL A 156 -0.57 -3.41 16.24
N GLU A 157 0.19 -3.73 17.28
CA GLU A 157 0.28 -5.09 17.82
C GLU A 157 -1.07 -5.60 18.36
N ASP A 158 -1.81 -4.80 19.13
CA ASP A 158 -3.08 -5.24 19.73
C ASP A 158 -4.23 -5.37 18.72
N TYR A 159 -4.27 -4.53 17.69
CA TYR A 159 -5.41 -4.51 16.76
C TYR A 159 -5.17 -5.25 15.45
N LEU A 160 -3.93 -5.28 14.94
CA LEU A 160 -3.62 -5.92 13.66
C LEU A 160 -2.94 -7.28 13.80
N LEU A 161 -2.15 -7.50 14.87
CA LEU A 161 -1.32 -8.70 15.01
C LEU A 161 -1.82 -9.65 16.11
N ASN A 162 -2.79 -9.25 16.91
CA ASN A 162 -3.35 -10.06 17.99
C ASN A 162 -4.36 -11.07 17.43
N PRO A 163 -4.08 -12.39 17.46
CA PRO A 163 -4.94 -13.41 16.87
C PRO A 163 -6.31 -13.56 17.56
N LYS A 164 -6.53 -12.87 18.69
CA LYS A 164 -7.84 -12.81 19.35
C LYS A 164 -8.76 -11.76 18.74
N ARG A 165 -8.23 -10.82 17.94
CA ARG A 165 -9.02 -9.86 17.19
C ARG A 165 -9.45 -10.51 15.89
N THR A 166 -10.74 -10.42 15.60
CA THR A 166 -11.30 -10.87 14.33
C THR A 166 -11.85 -9.74 13.48
N ALA A 167 -11.93 -8.53 14.05
CA ALA A 167 -12.38 -7.33 13.39
C ALA A 167 -11.60 -6.11 13.88
N VAL A 168 -11.44 -5.12 13.00
CA VAL A 168 -10.83 -3.83 13.31
C VAL A 168 -11.69 -2.70 12.74
N ASP A 169 -11.94 -1.68 13.55
CA ASP A 169 -12.74 -0.53 13.16
C ASP A 169 -11.93 0.42 12.26
N GLU A 170 -12.60 1.13 11.35
CA GLU A 170 -11.97 2.11 10.47
C GLU A 170 -11.19 3.18 11.25
N SER A 171 -11.68 3.62 12.41
CA SER A 171 -11.01 4.62 13.25
C SER A 171 -9.65 4.16 13.78
N VAL A 172 -9.51 2.85 14.02
CA VAL A 172 -8.23 2.24 14.39
C VAL A 172 -7.32 2.21 13.16
N LEU A 173 -7.83 1.81 11.99
CA LEU A 173 -7.08 1.83 10.73
C LEU A 173 -6.59 3.24 10.37
N GLN A 174 -7.44 4.26 10.49
CA GLN A 174 -7.06 5.68 10.32
C GLN A 174 -5.89 6.06 11.22
N THR A 175 -5.86 5.55 12.44
CA THR A 175 -4.80 5.84 13.40
C THR A 175 -3.50 5.12 13.05
N VAL A 176 -3.56 3.83 12.70
CA VAL A 176 -2.35 3.02 12.47
C VAL A 176 -1.80 3.13 11.05
N LEU A 177 -2.61 3.51 10.07
CA LEU A 177 -2.18 3.81 8.70
C LEU A 177 -1.97 5.31 8.45
N ASP A 178 -2.37 6.14 9.43
CA ASP A 178 -2.28 7.61 9.45
C ASP A 178 -2.88 8.24 8.19
N TYR A 179 -4.21 8.09 8.03
CA TYR A 179 -4.97 8.82 7.02
C TYR A 179 -6.14 9.59 7.67
N PRO A 180 -6.38 10.85 7.25
CA PRO A 180 -7.38 11.74 7.88
C PRO A 180 -8.79 11.63 7.29
N GLY A 181 -8.96 10.87 6.21
CA GLY A 181 -10.23 10.71 5.50
C GLY A 181 -11.04 9.54 6.04
N SER A 182 -12.37 9.58 5.84
CA SER A 182 -13.25 8.46 6.16
C SER A 182 -14.08 8.07 4.96
N LEU A 183 -14.41 6.78 4.89
CA LEU A 183 -15.33 6.26 3.88
C LEU A 183 -16.77 6.70 4.18
N PRO A 184 -17.65 6.76 3.16
CA PRO A 184 -19.04 7.11 3.36
C PRO A 184 -19.75 6.12 4.28
N SER A 185 -20.28 6.60 5.41
CA SER A 185 -21.06 5.79 6.35
C SER A 185 -22.50 5.53 5.89
N ASN A 186 -22.96 6.24 4.86
CA ASN A 186 -24.30 6.11 4.31
C ASN A 186 -24.35 6.56 2.83
N PRO A 187 -25.39 6.16 2.08
CA PRO A 187 -25.50 6.46 0.64
C PRO A 187 -25.49 7.95 0.29
N ALA A 188 -26.01 8.83 1.16
CA ALA A 188 -26.04 10.27 0.89
C ALA A 188 -24.63 10.89 0.86
N GLN A 189 -23.68 10.30 1.59
CA GLN A 189 -22.29 10.74 1.64
C GLN A 189 -21.46 10.27 0.43
N VAL A 190 -21.93 9.32 -0.37
CA VAL A 190 -21.16 8.80 -1.52
C VAL A 190 -20.83 9.92 -2.52
N SER A 191 -21.76 10.84 -2.77
CA SER A 191 -21.52 12.02 -3.62
C SER A 191 -20.50 13.02 -3.06
N GLN A 192 -20.14 12.88 -1.78
CA GLN A 192 -19.16 13.71 -1.07
C GLN A 192 -17.79 13.06 -1.03
N LEU A 193 -17.65 11.80 -1.46
CA LEU A 193 -16.37 11.12 -1.51
C LEU A 193 -15.48 11.78 -2.58
N VAL A 194 -14.25 12.09 -2.19
CA VAL A 194 -13.19 12.56 -3.07
C VAL A 194 -11.98 11.66 -2.87
N GLU A 195 -11.32 11.32 -3.97
CA GLU A 195 -10.04 10.64 -3.91
C GLU A 195 -8.96 11.68 -3.62
N VAL A 196 -8.12 11.41 -2.62
CA VAL A 196 -6.96 12.21 -2.27
C VAL A 196 -5.72 11.41 -2.62
N ALA A 197 -4.76 12.03 -3.31
CA ALA A 197 -3.48 11.41 -3.61
C ALA A 197 -2.33 12.36 -3.23
N TYR A 198 -1.28 11.80 -2.63
CA TYR A 198 -0.01 12.50 -2.51
C TYR A 198 0.92 11.97 -3.58
N GLY A 199 1.67 12.86 -4.22
CA GLY A 199 2.60 12.49 -5.29
C GLY A 199 3.94 13.19 -5.15
N VAL A 200 5.00 12.54 -5.65
CA VAL A 200 6.35 13.09 -5.67
C VAL A 200 6.67 13.55 -7.09
N VAL A 201 7.20 14.76 -7.20
CA VAL A 201 7.70 15.32 -8.46
C VAL A 201 9.21 15.11 -8.50
N ASP A 202 9.67 14.36 -9.48
CA ASP A 202 11.10 14.23 -9.75
C ASP A 202 11.59 15.53 -10.40
N SER A 203 12.59 16.18 -9.78
CA SER A 203 13.12 17.47 -10.19
C SER A 203 13.65 17.49 -11.63
N ASP A 204 14.01 16.32 -12.16
CA ASP A 204 14.63 16.18 -13.48
C ASP A 204 13.63 15.86 -14.60
N SER A 205 12.33 15.79 -14.31
CA SER A 205 11.33 15.30 -15.27
C SER A 205 10.16 16.25 -15.50
N ASN A 206 9.81 16.50 -16.77
CA ASN A 206 8.52 17.05 -17.19
C ASN A 206 7.36 16.02 -17.02
N VAL A 207 7.55 15.00 -16.21
CA VAL A 207 6.62 13.86 -16.08
C VAL A 207 5.61 14.18 -14.99
N SER A 208 4.39 13.66 -15.14
CA SER A 208 3.34 13.72 -14.12
C SER A 208 3.86 13.25 -12.76
N PRO A 209 3.39 13.83 -11.64
CA PRO A 209 3.74 13.36 -10.30
C PRO A 209 3.53 11.85 -10.18
N ARG A 210 4.47 11.16 -9.52
CA ARG A 210 4.28 9.75 -9.16
C ARG A 210 3.48 9.69 -7.86
N TRP A 211 2.37 8.97 -7.86
CA TRP A 211 1.56 8.82 -6.65
C TRP A 211 2.29 7.92 -5.65
N VAL A 212 2.28 8.33 -4.39
CA VAL A 212 2.93 7.62 -3.27
C VAL A 212 1.95 7.06 -2.27
N THR A 213 0.77 7.66 -2.17
CA THR A 213 -0.34 7.19 -1.37
C THR A 213 -1.63 7.79 -1.92
N SER A 214 -2.73 7.06 -1.79
CA SER A 214 -4.07 7.57 -2.01
C SER A 214 -5.04 7.05 -0.96
N PHE A 215 -6.07 7.83 -0.67
CA PHE A 215 -7.14 7.46 0.24
C PHE A 215 -8.42 8.25 -0.08
N GLY A 216 -9.56 7.69 0.33
CA GLY A 216 -10.84 8.38 0.26
C GLY A 216 -11.01 9.38 1.40
N ALA A 217 -11.60 10.53 1.11
CA ALA A 217 -12.04 11.49 2.12
C ALA A 217 -13.39 12.09 1.74
N LEU A 218 -14.18 12.53 2.72
CA LEU A 218 -15.36 13.34 2.45
C LEU A 218 -14.95 14.79 2.17
N ARG A 219 -15.66 15.51 1.29
CA ARG A 219 -15.38 16.93 0.97
C ARG A 219 -15.21 17.83 2.20
N GLN A 220 -16.01 17.59 3.25
CA GLN A 220 -15.93 18.34 4.51
C GLN A 220 -14.63 18.08 5.31
N GLN A 221 -13.93 16.98 5.04
CA GLN A 221 -12.66 16.59 5.69
C GLN A 221 -11.43 17.17 4.97
N LEU A 222 -11.59 17.82 3.81
CA LEU A 222 -10.47 18.43 3.07
C LEU A 222 -9.61 19.40 3.89
N PRO A 223 -10.13 20.18 4.87
CA PRO A 223 -9.28 20.95 5.77
C PRO A 223 -8.31 20.08 6.59
N ALA A 224 -8.79 18.96 7.14
CA ALA A 224 -7.95 18.01 7.88
C ALA A 224 -6.91 17.34 6.96
N VAL A 225 -7.30 17.01 5.72
CA VAL A 225 -6.39 16.50 4.68
C VAL A 225 -5.25 17.48 4.39
N ARG A 226 -5.54 18.78 4.28
CA ARG A 226 -4.50 19.81 4.06
C ARG A 226 -3.54 19.94 5.23
N GLN A 227 -4.05 19.85 6.46
CA GLN A 227 -3.22 19.88 7.66
C GLN A 227 -2.30 18.65 7.72
N HIS A 228 -2.86 17.46 7.46
CA HIS A 228 -2.13 16.21 7.36
C HIS A 228 -1.01 16.28 6.30
N PHE A 229 -1.36 16.74 5.10
CA PHE A 229 -0.42 16.93 4.00
C PHE A 229 0.72 17.90 4.36
N SER A 230 0.43 19.01 5.04
CA SER A 230 1.46 19.99 5.45
C SER A 230 2.53 19.39 6.36
N ARG A 231 2.12 18.52 7.30
CA ARG A 231 3.03 17.75 8.17
C ARG A 231 3.94 16.85 7.32
N TYR A 232 3.35 16.08 6.41
CA TYR A 232 4.07 15.16 5.54
C TYR A 232 5.03 15.87 4.59
N GLN A 233 4.56 16.94 3.93
CA GLN A 233 5.37 17.74 3.02
C GLN A 233 6.57 18.36 3.73
N THR A 234 6.40 18.83 4.98
CA THR A 234 7.50 19.40 5.76
C THR A 234 8.60 18.39 6.02
N ALA A 235 8.25 17.19 6.49
CA ALA A 235 9.21 16.12 6.74
C ALA A 235 9.86 15.61 5.44
N CYS A 236 9.08 15.41 4.37
CA CYS A 236 9.59 15.00 3.07
C CYS A 236 10.58 16.03 2.50
N ARG A 237 10.27 17.33 2.60
CA ARG A 237 11.15 18.40 2.13
C ARG A 237 12.49 18.41 2.88
N GLN A 238 12.48 18.12 4.19
CA GLN A 238 13.71 17.98 4.97
C GLN A 238 14.57 16.78 4.52
N ALA A 239 13.93 15.75 3.98
CA ALA A 239 14.58 14.60 3.35
C ALA A 239 14.91 14.80 1.85
N GLY A 240 14.69 15.99 1.30
CA GLY A 240 14.95 16.30 -0.12
C GLY A 240 13.87 15.82 -1.10
N VAL A 241 12.68 15.46 -0.61
CA VAL A 241 11.56 14.96 -1.43
C VAL A 241 10.48 16.05 -1.57
N ASP A 242 10.12 16.40 -2.82
CA ASP A 242 9.05 17.37 -3.10
C ASP A 242 7.68 16.68 -3.23
N LEU A 243 6.96 16.66 -2.11
CA LEU A 243 5.61 16.09 -2.03
C LEU A 243 4.53 17.10 -2.48
N ARG A 244 3.58 16.63 -3.30
CA ARG A 244 2.44 17.36 -3.87
C ARG A 244 1.13 16.71 -3.48
N LEU A 245 0.08 17.53 -3.37
CA LEU A 245 -1.28 17.11 -3.07
C LEU A 245 -2.15 17.22 -4.32
N ALA A 246 -2.92 16.17 -4.61
CA ALA A 246 -4.01 16.21 -5.56
C ALA A 246 -5.28 15.61 -4.94
N TYR A 247 -6.44 16.06 -5.42
CA TYR A 247 -7.71 15.43 -5.12
C TYR A 247 -8.70 15.68 -6.27
N GLY A 248 -9.54 14.68 -6.56
CA GLY A 248 -10.52 14.65 -7.66
C GLY A 248 -11.96 14.67 -7.17
#